data_AF-A0A0G0FLJ2-F1
#
_entry.id   AF-A0A0G0FLJ2-F1
#
_cell.length_a   1.000
_cell.length_b   1.000
_cell.length_c   1.000
_cell.angle_alpha   90.00
_cell.angle_beta   90.00
_cell.angle_gamma   90.00
#
_symmetry.space_group_name_H-M   'P 1'
#
loop_
_entity.id
_entity.type
_entity.pdbx_description
1 polymer ?
#
loop_
_entity_poly.entity_id
_entity_poly.type
_entity_poly.pdbx_seq_one_letter_code
_entity_poly.pdbx_strand_id
1 'polypeptide(L)'
;MNIHLYQIAVIIISALMIYQGADRYFKKQRQQTFLKLLIRLIVWGGMIAIVIYPKASISLATLIGIEGNINAVILVGFILIFLIIFKLLNSIERLEQNISILTRKESLKEINNKK
;
A
#
# COMPACT_ATOMS: atom_id res chain seq x y z
N MET A 1 -31.52 -3.46 11.63
CA MET A 1 -30.18 -3.04 11.16
C MET A 1 -30.21 -1.53 11.07
N ASN A 2 -29.77 -0.82 12.12
CA ASN A 2 -29.81 0.64 12.12
C ASN A 2 -28.60 1.11 11.33
N ILE A 3 -28.83 1.47 10.07
CA ILE A 3 -27.79 2.02 9.20
C ILE A 3 -27.53 3.43 9.73
N HIS A 4 -26.43 3.58 10.46
CA HIS A 4 -26.06 4.89 10.98
C HIS A 4 -25.49 5.74 9.83
N LEU A 5 -25.85 7.03 9.80
CA LEU A 5 -25.43 7.98 8.75
C LEU A 5 -23.92 7.95 8.49
N TYR A 6 -23.10 7.71 9.52
CA TYR A 6 -21.65 7.64 9.39
C TYR A 6 -21.19 6.48 8.48
N GLN A 7 -21.89 5.34 8.47
CA GLN A 7 -21.52 4.19 7.64
C GLN A 7 -21.67 4.52 6.15
N ILE A 8 -22.78 5.18 5.80
CA ILE A 8 -23.06 5.63 4.44
C ILE A 8 -22.03 6.68 4.00
N ALA A 9 -21.72 7.65 4.85
CA ALA A 9 -20.71 8.67 4.56
C ALA A 9 -19.32 8.06 4.32
N VAL A 10 -18.89 7.12 5.15
CA VAL A 10 -17.57 6.48 5.02
C VAL A 10 -17.48 5.62 3.76
N ILE A 11 -18.55 4.89 3.39
CA ILE A 11 -18.60 4.12 2.14
C ILE A 11 -18.45 5.04 0.93
N ILE A 12 -19.20 6.16 0.89
CA ILE A 12 -19.16 7.13 -0.22
C ILE A 12 -17.77 7.76 -0.34
N ILE A 13 -17.17 8.19 0.78
CA ILE A 13 -15.83 8.80 0.80
C ILE A 13 -14.76 7.79 0.35
N SER A 14 -14.86 6.54 0.81
CA SER A 14 -13.92 5.47 0.47
C SER A 14 -14.02 5.11 -1.02
N ALA A 15 -15.23 5.02 -1.57
CA ALA A 15 -15.46 4.79 -2.98
C ALA A 15 -14.89 5.93 -3.85
N LEU A 16 -15.10 7.20 -3.46
CA LEU A 16 -14.51 8.36 -4.12
C LEU A 16 -12.97 8.34 -4.09
N MET A 17 -12.38 7.95 -2.96
CA MET A 17 -10.92 7.87 -2.80
C MET A 17 -10.28 6.75 -3.61
N ILE A 18 -10.96 5.60 -3.75
CA ILE A 18 -10.56 4.50 -4.64
C ILE A 18 -10.69 4.94 -6.09
N TYR A 19 -11.82 5.54 -6.47
CA TYR A 19 -12.07 6.01 -7.83
C TYR A 19 -11.03 7.06 -8.27
N GLN A 20 -10.75 8.07 -7.45
CA GLN A 20 -9.70 9.04 -7.74
C GLN A 20 -8.30 8.41 -7.78
N GLY A 21 -8.06 7.34 -7.03
CA GLY A 21 -6.81 6.59 -7.06
C GLY A 21 -6.63 5.85 -8.38
N ALA A 22 -7.69 5.16 -8.82
CA ALA A 22 -7.75 4.44 -10.08
C ALA A 22 -7.62 5.40 -11.28
N ASP A 23 -8.41 6.48 -11.32
CA ASP A 23 -8.35 7.48 -12.40
C ASP A 23 -6.95 8.11 -12.52
N ARG A 24 -6.28 8.40 -11.39
CA ARG A 24 -4.90 8.94 -11.40
C ARG A 24 -3.85 7.93 -11.88
N TYR A 25 -4.08 6.63 -11.67
CA TYR A 25 -3.20 5.58 -12.18
C TYR A 25 -3.40 5.33 -13.67
N PHE A 26 -4.65 5.29 -14.14
CA PHE A 26 -4.97 5.15 -15.57
C PHE A 26 -4.52 6.37 -16.38
N LYS A 27 -4.55 7.57 -15.80
CA LYS A 27 -4.01 8.81 -16.43
C LYS A 27 -2.48 8.85 -16.52
N LYS A 28 -1.75 7.77 -16.19
CA LYS A 28 -0.30 7.62 -16.40
C LYS A 28 0.54 8.79 -15.86
N GLN A 29 0.13 9.42 -14.76
CA GLN A 29 0.98 10.41 -14.11
C GLN A 29 2.25 9.71 -13.59
N ARG A 30 3.39 10.20 -14.05
CA ARG A 30 4.76 9.63 -13.93
C ARG A 30 5.25 9.36 -12.48
N GLN A 31 4.41 9.65 -11.47
CA GLN A 31 4.65 9.48 -10.03
C GLN A 31 3.73 8.46 -9.32
N GLN A 32 2.80 7.80 -10.04
CA GLN A 32 1.93 6.75 -9.48
C GLN A 32 2.55 5.37 -9.70
N THR A 33 3.18 4.82 -8.67
CA THR A 33 3.66 3.43 -8.65
C THR A 33 2.47 2.50 -8.41
N PHE A 34 2.44 1.32 -9.06
CA PHE A 34 1.46 0.26 -8.79
C PHE A 34 1.24 0.00 -7.29
N LEU A 35 2.32 0.06 -6.51
CA LEU A 35 2.33 -0.08 -5.06
C LEU A 35 1.51 1.00 -4.33
N LYS A 36 1.50 2.25 -4.80
CA LYS A 36 0.67 3.32 -4.22
C LYS A 36 -0.83 3.06 -4.43
N LEU A 37 -1.19 2.49 -5.58
CA LEU A 37 -2.57 2.09 -5.86
C LEU A 37 -2.97 0.87 -5.04
N LEU A 38 -2.06 -0.09 -4.88
CA LEU A 38 -2.28 -1.30 -4.07
C LEU A 38 -2.47 -0.97 -2.59
N ILE A 39 -1.61 -0.12 -2.00
CA ILE A 39 -1.79 0.38 -0.63
C ILE A 39 -3.13 1.10 -0.48
N ARG A 40 -3.50 1.93 -1.46
CA ARG A 40 -4.77 2.67 -1.43
C ARG A 40 -5.96 1.71 -1.49
N LEU A 41 -5.91 0.67 -2.31
CA LEU A 41 -6.94 -0.38 -2.37
C LEU A 41 -7.05 -1.15 -1.05
N ILE A 42 -5.91 -1.50 -0.43
CA ILE A 42 -5.91 -2.22 0.86
C ILE A 42 -6.51 -1.35 1.96
N VAL A 43 -6.09 -0.10 2.07
CA VAL A 43 -6.53 0.81 3.15
C VAL A 43 -8.02 1.15 3.01
N TRP A 44 -8.45 1.61 1.82
CA TRP A 44 -9.84 2.03 1.62
C TRP A 44 -10.78 0.83 1.46
N GLY A 45 -10.32 -0.27 0.87
CA GLY A 45 -11.05 -1.53 0.82
C GLY A 45 -11.24 -2.15 2.20
N GLY A 46 -10.21 -2.12 3.05
CA GLY A 46 -10.31 -2.52 4.46
C GLY A 46 -11.31 -1.66 5.23
N MET A 47 -11.32 -0.35 4.99
CA MET A 47 -12.27 0.56 5.64
C MET A 47 -13.73 0.26 5.25
N ILE A 48 -13.99 -0.07 3.99
CA ILE A 48 -15.31 -0.52 3.52
C ILE A 48 -15.71 -1.84 4.20
N ALA A 49 -14.79 -2.80 4.30
CA ALA A 49 -15.05 -4.10 4.94
C ALA A 49 -15.42 -3.96 6.42
N ILE A 50 -14.73 -3.08 7.16
CA ILE A 50 -15.01 -2.78 8.58
C ILE A 50 -16.40 -2.15 8.74
N VAL A 51 -16.80 -1.27 7.83
CA VAL A 51 -18.09 -0.58 7.90
C VAL A 51 -19.26 -1.51 7.57
N ILE A 52 -19.11 -2.42 6.61
CA ILE A 52 -20.15 -3.38 6.20
C ILE A 52 -20.30 -4.50 7.24
N TYR A 53 -19.19 -4.95 7.84
CA TYR A 53 -19.18 -6.01 8.86
C TYR A 53 -18.56 -5.54 10.18
N PRO A 54 -19.27 -4.71 10.97
CA PRO A 54 -18.75 -4.23 12.26
C PRO A 54 -18.51 -5.37 13.26
N LYS A 55 -19.30 -6.45 13.19
CA LYS A 55 -19.07 -7.67 13.98
C LYS A 55 -17.82 -8.45 13.55
N ALA A 56 -17.49 -8.44 12.26
CA ALA A 56 -16.23 -9.03 11.79
C ALA A 56 -15.03 -8.20 12.26
N SER A 57 -15.17 -6.88 12.39
CA SER A 57 -14.14 -6.05 13.01
C SER A 57 -13.89 -6.43 14.48
N ILE A 58 -14.94 -6.78 15.22
CA ILE A 58 -14.85 -7.24 16.62
C ILE A 58 -14.28 -8.66 16.69
N SER A 59 -14.70 -9.59 15.81
CA SER A 59 -14.15 -10.95 15.76
C SER A 59 -12.72 -11.02 15.21
N LEU A 60 -12.35 -10.15 14.26
CA LEU A 60 -10.96 -10.01 13.83
C LEU A 60 -10.11 -9.41 14.94
N ALA A 61 -10.64 -8.44 15.69
CA ALA A 61 -9.98 -7.91 16.87
C ALA A 61 -9.73 -9.02 17.90
N THR A 62 -10.72 -9.86 18.23
CA THR A 62 -10.51 -10.96 19.18
C THR A 62 -9.65 -12.11 18.63
N LEU A 63 -9.72 -12.44 17.34
CA LEU A 63 -8.89 -13.48 16.70
C LEU A 63 -7.41 -13.07 16.58
N ILE A 64 -7.15 -11.79 16.31
CA ILE A 64 -5.80 -11.20 16.29
C ILE A 64 -5.31 -10.92 17.73
N GLY A 65 -6.19 -11.04 18.74
CA GLY A 65 -5.89 -10.86 20.16
C GLY A 65 -5.95 -9.42 20.65
N ILE A 66 -6.53 -8.49 19.89
CA ILE A 66 -6.76 -7.08 20.26
C ILE A 66 -7.88 -6.99 21.33
N GLU A 67 -7.57 -7.44 22.55
CA GLU A 67 -8.30 -7.07 23.76
C GLU A 67 -7.46 -6.02 24.53
N GLY A 68 -7.85 -4.73 24.44
CA GLY A 68 -7.23 -3.62 25.18
C GLY A 68 -6.39 -2.62 24.36
N ASN A 69 -5.99 -1.51 25.01
CA ASN A 69 -5.28 -0.38 24.39
C ASN A 69 -3.81 -0.69 24.03
N ILE A 70 -3.19 -1.65 24.71
CA ILE A 70 -1.78 -2.02 24.54
C ILE A 70 -1.56 -2.75 23.20
N ASN A 71 -2.53 -3.53 22.74
CA ASN A 71 -2.41 -4.30 21.49
C ASN A 71 -2.60 -3.47 20.22
N ALA A 72 -3.31 -2.34 20.28
CA ALA A 72 -3.41 -1.41 19.14
C ALA A 72 -2.03 -0.81 18.80
N VAL A 73 -1.21 -0.50 19.81
CA VAL A 73 0.16 0.02 19.62
C VAL A 73 1.05 -1.03 18.96
N ILE A 74 0.96 -2.29 19.40
CA ILE A 74 1.72 -3.40 18.81
C ILE A 74 1.30 -3.64 17.36
N LEU A 75 0.00 -3.65 17.07
CA LEU A 75 -0.52 -3.81 15.72
C LEU A 75 -0.05 -2.67 14.79
N VAL A 76 -0.14 -1.42 15.26
CA VAL A 76 0.36 -0.25 14.50
C VAL A 76 1.87 -0.35 14.28
N GLY A 77 2.62 -0.77 15.30
CA GLY A 77 4.06 -1.05 15.19
C GLY A 77 4.35 -2.13 14.15
N PHE A 78 3.57 -3.21 14.13
CA PHE A 78 3.72 -4.31 13.18
C PHE A 78 3.42 -3.86 11.74
N ILE A 79 2.36 -3.08 11.55
CA ILE A 79 2.02 -2.47 10.26
C ILE A 79 3.14 -1.53 9.81
N LEU A 80 3.66 -0.68 10.70
CA LEU A 80 4.78 0.22 10.40
C LEU A 80 6.04 -0.55 9.99
N ILE A 81 6.37 -1.63 10.70
CA ILE A 81 7.50 -2.51 10.36
C ILE A 81 7.29 -3.12 8.98
N PHE A 82 6.10 -3.65 8.69
CA PHE A 82 5.76 -4.17 7.36
C PHE A 82 5.93 -3.11 6.27
N LEU A 83 5.45 -1.88 6.49
CA LEU A 83 5.61 -0.78 5.55
C LEU A 83 7.08 -0.40 5.32
N ILE A 84 7.89 -0.41 6.38
CA ILE A 84 9.33 -0.16 6.29
C ILE A 84 10.02 -1.26 5.47
N ILE A 85 9.70 -2.53 5.71
CA ILE A 85 10.23 -3.67 4.95
C ILE A 85 9.88 -3.53 3.47
N PHE A 86 8.63 -3.22 3.14
CA PHE A 86 8.22 -2.96 1.75
C PHE A 86 8.99 -1.79 1.13
N LYS A 87 9.23 -0.70 1.86
CA LYS A 87 10.04 0.42 1.39
C LYS A 87 11.48 0.00 1.09
N LEU A 88 12.07 -0.84 1.95
CA LEU A 88 13.43 -1.34 1.77
C LEU A 88 13.53 -2.25 0.54
N LEU A 89 12.60 -3.19 0.36
CA LEU A 89 12.54 -4.05 -0.83
C LEU A 89 12.49 -3.23 -2.13
N ASN A 90 11.62 -2.23 -2.21
CA ASN A 90 11.56 -1.33 -3.37
C ASN A 90 12.86 -0.56 -3.61
N SER A 91 13.58 -0.25 -2.55
CA SER A 91 14.84 0.49 -2.65
C SER A 91 15.94 -0.43 -3.17
N ILE A 92 15.96 -1.69 -2.73
CA ILE A 92 16.86 -2.74 -3.20
C ILE A 92 16.62 -3.03 -4.69
N GLU A 93 15.38 -3.24 -5.12
CA GLU A 93 15.05 -3.47 -6.53
C GLU A 93 15.56 -2.33 -7.45
N ARG A 94 15.38 -1.08 -7.02
CA ARG A 94 15.88 0.09 -7.77
C ARG A 94 17.41 0.10 -7.83
N LEU A 95 18.05 -0.28 -6.74
CA LEU A 95 19.50 -0.33 -6.65
C LEU A 95 20.06 -1.43 -7.58
N GLU A 96 19.47 -2.62 -7.58
CA GLU A 96 19.83 -3.70 -8.52
C GLU A 96 19.66 -3.25 -9.98
N GLN A 97 18.55 -2.58 -10.30
CA GLN A 97 18.31 -2.10 -11.65
C GLN A 97 19.34 -1.03 -12.08
N ASN A 98 19.72 -0.13 -11.17
CA ASN A 98 20.76 0.87 -11.43
C ASN A 98 22.14 0.23 -11.64
N ILE A 99 22.50 -0.77 -10.84
CA ILE A 99 23.75 -1.53 -11.01
C ILE A 99 23.76 -2.20 -12.39
N SER A 100 22.67 -2.87 -12.77
CA SER A 100 22.55 -3.52 -14.08
C SER A 100 22.75 -2.54 -15.24
N ILE A 101 22.15 -1.34 -15.14
CA ILE A 101 22.33 -0.28 -16.14
C ILE A 101 23.77 0.24 -16.16
N LEU A 102 24.40 0.42 -14.99
CA LEU A 102 25.77 0.92 -14.87
C LEU A 102 26.75 -0.07 -15.51
N THR A 103 26.68 -1.35 -15.14
CA THR A 103 27.54 -2.40 -15.71
C THR A 103 27.36 -2.50 -17.22
N ARG A 104 26.13 -2.45 -17.74
CA ARG A 104 25.88 -2.47 -19.19
C ARG A 104 26.52 -1.27 -19.90
N LYS A 105 26.44 -0.07 -19.31
CA LYS A 105 27.08 1.13 -19.86
C LYS A 105 28.60 1.02 -19.87
N GLU A 106 29.20 0.51 -18.80
CA GLU A 106 30.65 0.29 -18.71
C GLU A 106 31.12 -0.72 -19.75
N SER A 107 30.47 -1.88 -19.86
CA SER A 107 30.84 -2.90 -20.86
C SER A 107 30.73 -2.37 -22.29
N LEU A 108 29.69 -1.60 -22.62
CA LEU A 108 29.55 -1.00 -23.95
C LEU A 108 30.62 0.06 -24.23
N LYS A 109 30.99 0.85 -23.21
CA LYS A 109 32.04 1.87 -23.32
C LYS A 109 33.41 1.23 -23.57
N GLU A 110 33.73 0.13 -22.90
CA GLU A 110 34.96 -0.63 -23.14
C GLU A 110 35.04 -1.21 -24.55
N ILE A 111 33.92 -1.73 -25.08
CA ILE A 111 33.87 -2.25 -26.45
C ILE A 111 34.11 -1.13 -27.48
N ASN A 112 33.49 0.04 -27.28
CA ASN A 112 33.66 1.18 -28.19
C ASN A 112 35.08 1.78 -28.14
N ASN A 113 35.74 1.80 -26.99
CA ASN A 113 37.11 2.32 -26.85
C ASN A 113 38.21 1.37 -27.37
N LYS A 114 37.87 0.10 -27.65
CA LYS A 114 38.81 -0.90 -28.21
C LYS A 114 38.73 -1.02 -29.74
N LYS A 115 37.87 -0.23 -30.41
CA LYS A 115 37.87 -0.05 -31.86
C LYS A 115 38.64 1.20 -32.25
#